data_AF-A0A914DAI1-F1
#
_entry.id   AF-A0A914DAI1-F1
#
_cell.length_a   1.000
_cell.length_b   1.000
_cell.length_c   1.000
_cell.angle_alpha   90.00
_cell.angle_beta   90.00
_cell.angle_gamma   90.00
#
_symmetry.space_group_name_H-M   'P 1'
#
loop_
_entity.id
_entity.type
_entity.pdbx_description
1 polymer ?
#
loop_
_entity_poly.entity_id
_entity_poly.type
_entity_poly.pdbx_seq_one_letter_code
_entity_poly.pdbx_strand_id
1 'polypeptide(L)'
;FISIQFSPTNTYDDWLLVLVFGQENHENHTFKLEDYFLDANFPIGFNASENHTFYKKLSEEDKPVWSAKEKKGFSCSSALITLADRFDYKATVQFNNLRVIAFARLDSDKFHQEQDFVSCESSLVVPIIIGILLLLTAILAIFGFFIGRRCKNAAYEQVE
;
A
#
# COMPACT_ATOMS: atom_id res chain seq x y z
N PHE A 1 -8.52 6.67 -16.56
CA PHE A 1 -9.29 5.68 -15.78
C PHE A 1 -9.07 4.30 -16.37
N ILE A 2 -9.26 3.25 -15.59
CA ILE A 2 -9.21 1.83 -16.00
C ILE A 2 -10.59 1.23 -15.73
N SER A 3 -11.08 0.41 -16.65
CA SER A 3 -12.34 -0.32 -16.54
C SER A 3 -12.03 -1.82 -16.56
N ILE A 4 -12.50 -2.55 -15.56
CA ILE A 4 -12.31 -3.99 -15.42
C ILE A 4 -13.70 -4.63 -15.37
N GLN A 5 -14.03 -5.39 -16.40
CA GLN A 5 -15.24 -6.20 -16.46
C GLN A 5 -14.92 -7.63 -16.03
N PHE A 6 -15.73 -8.17 -15.14
CA PHE A 6 -15.61 -9.55 -14.69
C PHE A 6 -16.96 -10.08 -14.27
N SER A 7 -17.24 -11.34 -14.57
CA SER A 7 -18.51 -11.98 -14.25
C SER A 7 -18.30 -12.97 -13.10
N PRO A 8 -19.22 -13.04 -12.13
CA PRO A 8 -19.18 -14.11 -11.14
C PRO A 8 -19.46 -15.46 -11.81
N THR A 9 -18.84 -16.53 -11.29
CA THR A 9 -18.79 -17.85 -11.92
C THR A 9 -20.18 -18.34 -12.38
N ASN A 10 -20.30 -18.66 -13.66
CA ASN A 10 -21.51 -19.18 -14.33
C ASN A 10 -22.67 -18.19 -14.53
N THR A 11 -22.38 -16.89 -14.60
CA THR A 11 -23.38 -15.87 -14.95
C THR A 11 -22.99 -15.10 -16.20
N TYR A 12 -23.99 -14.53 -16.88
CA TYR A 12 -23.80 -13.64 -18.04
C TYR A 12 -23.85 -12.15 -17.64
N ASP A 13 -24.01 -11.86 -16.35
CA ASP A 13 -24.12 -10.49 -15.85
C ASP A 13 -22.76 -10.02 -15.35
N ASP A 14 -22.20 -9.05 -16.06
CA ASP A 14 -20.88 -8.51 -15.77
C ASP A 14 -20.94 -7.53 -14.60
N TRP A 15 -19.96 -7.67 -13.70
CA TRP A 15 -19.61 -6.63 -12.75
C TRP A 15 -18.57 -5.71 -13.39
N LEU A 16 -18.70 -4.42 -13.12
CA LEU A 16 -17.83 -3.40 -13.66
C LEU A 16 -17.15 -2.67 -12.51
N LEU A 17 -15.84 -2.85 -12.41
CA LEU A 17 -14.98 -2.09 -11.51
C LEU A 17 -14.26 -1.00 -12.29
N VAL A 18 -14.44 0.24 -11.86
CA VAL A 18 -13.77 1.40 -12.46
C VAL A 18 -12.80 2.00 -11.46
N LEU A 19 -11.58 2.25 -11.93
CA LEU A 19 -10.49 2.84 -11.17
C LEU A 19 -10.07 4.16 -11.84
N VAL A 20 -10.17 5.26 -11.10
CA VAL A 20 -9.88 6.61 -11.60
C VAL A 20 -8.56 7.08 -11.01
N PHE A 21 -7.57 7.24 -11.88
CA PHE A 21 -6.27 7.80 -11.52
C PHE A 21 -6.26 9.28 -11.86
N GLY A 22 -5.69 10.09 -10.98
CA GLY A 22 -5.40 11.49 -11.23
C GLY A 22 -3.92 11.79 -11.18
N GLN A 23 -3.56 12.96 -11.72
CA GLN A 23 -2.21 13.46 -11.79
C GLN A 23 -2.09 14.65 -10.85
N GLU A 24 -1.28 14.52 -9.80
CA GLU A 24 -1.19 15.56 -8.76
C GLU A 24 -0.26 16.72 -9.17
N ASN A 25 0.80 16.41 -9.93
CA ASN A 25 1.68 17.43 -10.51
C ASN A 25 2.23 16.93 -11.86
N HIS A 26 2.06 17.72 -12.91
CA HIS A 26 2.59 17.42 -14.25
C HIS A 26 4.11 17.35 -14.28
N GLU A 27 4.80 18.12 -13.44
CA GLU A 27 6.26 18.20 -13.41
C GLU A 27 6.92 17.00 -12.71
N ASN A 28 6.30 16.48 -11.65
CA ASN A 28 6.86 15.37 -10.87
C ASN A 28 6.41 13.98 -11.36
N HIS A 29 5.60 13.93 -12.44
CA HIS A 29 5.00 12.70 -12.98
C HIS A 29 4.38 11.82 -11.89
N THR A 30 3.70 12.45 -10.93
CA THR A 30 3.07 11.76 -9.80
C THR A 30 1.65 11.38 -10.18
N PHE A 31 1.30 10.10 -10.02
CA PHE A 31 -0.08 9.64 -10.13
C PHE A 31 -0.59 9.10 -8.79
N LYS A 32 -1.91 9.14 -8.61
CA LYS A 32 -2.60 8.51 -7.48
C LYS A 32 -3.95 7.94 -7.91
N LEU A 33 -4.42 6.90 -7.23
CA LEU A 33 -5.82 6.45 -7.34
C LEU A 33 -6.71 7.45 -6.58
N GLU A 34 -7.55 8.19 -7.30
CA GLU A 34 -8.39 9.24 -6.73
C GLU A 34 -9.77 8.73 -6.37
N ASP A 35 -10.38 7.95 -7.27
CA ASP A 35 -11.75 7.49 -7.12
C ASP A 35 -11.91 6.08 -7.69
N TYR A 36 -12.96 5.39 -7.24
CA TYR A 36 -13.29 4.05 -7.69
C TYR A 36 -14.74 3.70 -7.32
N PHE A 37 -15.35 2.89 -8.18
CA PHE A 37 -16.70 2.38 -7.97
C PHE A 37 -16.85 0.99 -8.56
N LEU A 38 -17.78 0.23 -8.00
CA LEU A 38 -18.14 -1.11 -8.44
C LEU A 38 -19.64 -1.12 -8.75
N ASP A 39 -19.95 -1.45 -9.99
CA ASP A 39 -21.31 -1.69 -10.45
C ASP A 39 -21.51 -3.22 -10.52
N ALA A 40 -22.34 -3.76 -9.62
CA ALA A 40 -22.52 -5.19 -9.44
C ALA A 40 -23.96 -5.61 -9.76
N ASN A 41 -24.09 -6.65 -10.57
CA ASN A 41 -25.35 -7.27 -10.95
C ASN A 41 -25.48 -8.66 -10.31
N PHE A 42 -26.60 -8.93 -9.67
CA PHE A 42 -26.87 -10.17 -8.95
C PHE A 42 -28.05 -10.90 -9.62
N PRO A 43 -27.77 -11.82 -10.57
CA PRO A 43 -28.81 -12.59 -11.23
C PRO A 43 -29.58 -13.50 -10.28
N ILE A 44 -30.71 -14.01 -10.77
CA ILE A 44 -31.55 -15.00 -10.09
C ILE A 44 -30.70 -16.21 -9.69
N GLY A 45 -30.69 -16.53 -8.39
CA GLY A 45 -29.88 -17.59 -7.81
C GLY A 45 -28.76 -17.08 -6.90
N PHE A 46 -28.44 -15.78 -6.93
CA PHE A 46 -27.61 -15.14 -5.93
C PHE A 46 -28.41 -14.90 -4.65
N ASN A 47 -27.81 -15.17 -3.50
CA ASN A 47 -28.39 -14.79 -2.21
C ASN A 47 -28.15 -13.29 -1.96
N ALA A 48 -28.84 -12.46 -2.74
CA ALA A 48 -28.75 -11.01 -2.68
C ALA A 48 -30.13 -10.40 -2.40
N SER A 49 -30.16 -9.32 -1.62
CA SER A 49 -31.40 -8.58 -1.33
C SER A 49 -31.85 -7.71 -2.50
N GLU A 50 -30.92 -7.31 -3.36
CA GLU A 50 -31.14 -6.51 -4.55
C GLU A 50 -30.51 -7.21 -5.77
N ASN A 51 -31.11 -7.03 -6.94
CA ASN A 51 -30.59 -7.57 -8.20
C ASN A 51 -29.45 -6.73 -8.78
N HIS A 52 -29.25 -5.54 -8.25
CA HIS A 52 -28.26 -4.56 -8.71
C HIS A 52 -27.83 -3.72 -7.52
N THR A 53 -26.53 -3.49 -7.37
CA THR A 53 -26.00 -2.59 -6.34
C THR A 53 -24.81 -1.83 -6.87
N PHE A 54 -24.84 -0.52 -6.64
CA PHE A 54 -23.76 0.39 -6.99
C PHE A 54 -22.97 0.78 -5.74
N TYR A 55 -21.70 0.37 -5.67
CA TYR A 55 -20.80 0.67 -4.56
C TYR A 55 -19.84 1.80 -4.95
N LYS A 56 -19.63 2.74 -4.02
CA LYS A 56 -18.74 3.90 -4.16
C LYS A 56 -17.65 3.90 -3.09
N LYS A 57 -16.56 4.61 -3.35
CA LYS A 57 -15.53 4.94 -2.36
C LYS A 57 -16.15 5.52 -1.07
N LEU A 58 -15.72 5.01 0.09
CA LEU A 58 -16.33 5.25 1.41
C LEU A 58 -16.08 6.66 2.01
N SER A 59 -14.97 7.32 1.67
CA SER A 59 -14.63 8.73 1.99
C SER A 59 -13.24 9.06 1.45
N GLU A 60 -12.84 10.34 1.37
CA GLU A 60 -11.46 10.77 1.09
C GLU A 60 -10.44 10.32 2.16
N GLU A 61 -10.91 10.00 3.37
CA GLU A 61 -10.05 9.58 4.49
C GLU A 61 -9.59 8.13 4.41
N ASP A 62 -10.29 7.28 3.67
CA ASP A 62 -9.83 5.94 3.35
C ASP A 62 -8.70 6.06 2.32
N LYS A 63 -7.46 5.78 2.74
CA LYS A 63 -6.28 5.84 1.87
C LYS A 63 -6.24 4.64 0.92
N PRO A 64 -6.47 4.78 -0.40
CA PRO A 64 -5.78 3.94 -1.36
C PRO A 64 -4.41 4.56 -1.66
N VAL A 65 -3.37 3.92 -1.14
CA VAL A 65 -1.95 4.34 -1.16
C VAL A 65 -1.30 4.12 -2.53
N TRP A 66 -2.08 3.98 -3.60
CA TRP A 66 -1.55 3.62 -4.91
C TRP A 66 -1.02 4.87 -5.60
N SER A 67 0.17 5.27 -5.20
CA SER A 67 0.86 6.42 -5.76
C SER A 67 2.33 6.11 -6.04
N ALA A 68 2.82 6.70 -7.11
CA ALA A 68 4.23 6.69 -7.45
C ALA A 68 4.61 8.03 -8.06
N LYS A 69 5.88 8.39 -7.92
CA LYS A 69 6.49 9.61 -8.46
C LYS A 69 7.44 9.25 -9.60
N GLU A 70 7.80 10.23 -10.43
CA GLU A 70 8.96 10.15 -11.33
C GLU A 70 8.96 8.93 -12.28
N LYS A 71 7.91 8.76 -13.08
CA LYS A 71 7.73 7.64 -14.04
C LYS A 71 7.81 6.23 -13.43
N LYS A 72 7.92 6.09 -12.11
CA LYS A 72 7.90 4.79 -11.42
C LYS A 72 6.49 4.24 -11.40
N GLY A 73 6.38 2.91 -11.35
CA GLY A 73 5.13 2.23 -11.06
C GLY A 73 4.90 2.13 -9.56
N PHE A 74 3.69 1.72 -9.17
CA PHE A 74 3.36 1.29 -7.82
C PHE A 74 3.22 -0.24 -7.80
N SER A 75 3.76 -0.89 -6.78
CA SER A 75 3.61 -2.33 -6.57
C SER A 75 3.18 -2.67 -5.15
N CYS A 76 2.36 -3.71 -5.02
CA CYS A 76 1.93 -4.22 -3.72
C CYS A 76 1.57 -5.71 -3.82
N SER A 77 2.00 -6.51 -2.86
CA SER A 77 1.70 -7.96 -2.82
C SER A 77 0.21 -8.22 -2.61
N SER A 78 -0.43 -7.41 -1.74
CA SER A 78 -1.84 -7.44 -1.45
C SER A 78 -2.34 -6.02 -1.20
N ALA A 79 -3.21 -5.54 -2.08
CA ALA A 79 -3.85 -4.23 -1.94
C ALA A 79 -5.37 -4.41 -1.80
N LEU A 80 -5.99 -3.63 -0.92
CA LEU A 80 -7.40 -3.74 -0.60
C LEU A 80 -8.06 -2.37 -0.77
N ILE A 81 -9.22 -2.34 -1.44
CA ILE A 81 -10.09 -1.16 -1.50
C ILE A 81 -11.45 -1.54 -0.90
N THR A 82 -12.05 -0.61 -0.18
CA THR A 82 -13.35 -0.78 0.47
C THR A 82 -14.33 0.20 -0.15
N LEU A 83 -15.49 -0.30 -0.55
CA LEU A 83 -16.59 0.48 -1.09
C LEU A 83 -17.82 0.34 -0.19
N ALA A 84 -18.75 1.29 -0.26
CA ALA A 84 -20.07 1.17 0.34
C ALA A 84 -21.17 1.50 -0.67
N ASP A 85 -22.33 0.88 -0.49
CA ASP A 85 -23.54 1.24 -1.21
C ASP A 85 -24.30 2.39 -0.51
N ARG A 86 -25.50 2.69 -0.99
CA ARG A 86 -26.38 3.73 -0.43
C ARG A 86 -26.93 3.43 0.98
N PHE A 87 -26.77 2.20 1.47
CA PHE A 87 -27.24 1.73 2.77
C PHE A 87 -26.07 1.40 3.71
N ASP A 88 -24.86 1.86 3.38
CA ASP A 88 -23.61 1.62 4.12
C ASP A 88 -23.18 0.14 4.18
N TYR A 89 -23.70 -0.72 3.30
CA TYR A 89 -23.19 -2.09 3.15
C TYR A 89 -21.84 -2.05 2.46
N LYS A 90 -20.85 -2.66 3.10
CA LYS A 90 -19.46 -2.63 2.65
C LYS A 90 -19.16 -3.77 1.68
N ALA A 91 -18.51 -3.43 0.57
CA ALA A 91 -17.89 -4.36 -0.36
C ALA A 91 -16.37 -4.15 -0.34
N THR A 92 -15.62 -5.22 -0.57
CA THR A 92 -14.15 -5.18 -0.53
C THR A 92 -13.61 -5.84 -1.79
N VAL A 93 -12.67 -5.17 -2.46
CA VAL A 93 -11.93 -5.75 -3.59
C VAL A 93 -10.47 -5.89 -3.20
N GLN A 94 -9.97 -7.13 -3.28
CA GLN A 94 -8.57 -7.46 -3.02
C GLN A 94 -7.82 -7.71 -4.32
N PHE A 95 -6.71 -6.99 -4.49
CA PHE A 95 -5.78 -7.13 -5.60
C PHE A 95 -4.54 -7.86 -5.13
N ASN A 96 -4.27 -9.03 -5.72
CA ASN A 96 -3.09 -9.82 -5.45
C ASN A 96 -2.01 -9.50 -6.50
N ASN A 97 -0.77 -9.28 -6.06
CA ASN A 97 0.38 -8.95 -6.91
C ASN A 97 0.13 -7.72 -7.81
N LEU A 98 -0.45 -6.67 -7.23
CA LEU A 98 -0.76 -5.44 -7.93
C LEU A 98 0.51 -4.77 -8.45
N ARG A 99 0.52 -4.45 -9.74
CA ARG A 99 1.47 -3.54 -10.38
C ARG A 99 0.70 -2.58 -11.24
N VAL A 100 0.88 -1.28 -11.02
CA VAL A 100 0.15 -0.25 -11.74
C VAL A 100 1.07 0.90 -12.11
N ILE A 101 0.85 1.45 -13.29
CA ILE A 101 1.45 2.69 -13.75
C ILE A 101 0.34 3.49 -14.45
N ALA A 102 0.29 4.79 -14.24
CA ALA A 102 -0.65 5.68 -14.89
C ALA A 102 0.09 6.89 -15.46
N PHE A 103 -0.49 7.50 -16.50
CA PHE A 103 0.06 8.67 -17.18
C PHE A 103 1.48 8.48 -17.76
N ALA A 104 1.91 7.22 -17.96
CA ALA A 104 3.15 6.87 -18.64
C ALA A 104 2.86 6.39 -20.07
N ARG A 105 3.73 6.77 -21.01
CA ARG A 105 3.76 6.15 -22.35
C ARG A 105 4.64 4.92 -22.25
N LEU A 106 4.05 3.76 -22.51
CA LEU A 106 4.76 2.50 -22.62
C LEU A 106 4.85 2.11 -24.09
N ASP A 107 6.00 1.60 -24.51
CA ASP A 107 6.20 1.11 -25.88
C ASP A 107 5.58 -0.29 -26.09
N SER A 108 5.10 -0.93 -25.02
CA SER A 108 4.47 -2.25 -25.04
C SER A 108 3.36 -2.39 -24.00
N ASP A 109 2.58 -3.47 -24.10
CA ASP A 109 1.57 -3.91 -23.12
C ASP A 109 2.18 -4.48 -21.83
N LYS A 110 3.51 -4.55 -21.75
CA LYS A 110 4.27 -5.05 -20.60
C LYS A 110 5.05 -3.93 -19.95
N PHE A 111 5.22 -4.05 -18.63
CA PHE A 111 6.21 -3.24 -17.92
C PHE A 111 7.61 -3.57 -18.45
N HIS A 112 8.43 -2.54 -18.67
CA HIS A 112 9.84 -2.75 -19.00
C HIS A 112 10.53 -3.53 -17.87
N GLN A 113 11.49 -4.39 -18.21
CA GLN A 113 12.23 -5.17 -17.21
C GLN A 113 12.97 -4.28 -16.20
N GLU A 114 13.38 -3.09 -16.64
CA GLU A 114 14.06 -2.08 -15.83
C GLU A 114 13.08 -1.03 -15.23
N GLN A 115 11.77 -1.30 -15.27
CA GLN A 115 10.79 -0.40 -14.68
C GLN A 115 10.91 -0.39 -13.16
N ASP A 116 11.24 0.76 -12.60
CA ASP A 116 11.25 0.98 -11.16
C ASP A 116 9.81 0.99 -10.60
N PHE A 117 9.64 0.35 -9.44
CA PHE A 117 8.39 0.35 -8.69
C PHE A 117 8.60 0.82 -7.26
N VAL A 118 7.70 1.66 -6.78
CA VAL A 118 7.54 1.98 -5.36
C VAL A 118 6.67 0.90 -4.73
N SER A 119 7.21 0.17 -3.76
CA SER A 119 6.48 -0.88 -3.05
C SER A 119 5.74 -0.32 -1.83
N CYS A 120 4.51 -0.77 -1.62
CA CYS A 120 3.72 -0.47 -0.42
C CYS A 120 4.36 -1.04 0.88
N GLU A 121 5.25 -2.03 0.77
CA GLU A 121 5.90 -2.71 1.91
C GLU A 121 7.21 -2.03 2.36
N SER A 122 7.73 -1.06 1.60
CA SER A 122 9.01 -0.41 1.86
C SER A 122 9.05 0.43 3.16
N SER A 123 7.92 0.59 3.87
CA SER A 123 7.89 1.30 5.15
C SER A 123 8.56 0.53 6.30
N LEU A 124 8.83 -0.78 6.14
CA LEU A 124 9.46 -1.63 7.16
C LEU A 124 10.96 -1.37 7.36
N VAL A 125 11.63 -0.65 6.46
CA VAL A 125 13.06 -0.34 6.59
C VAL A 125 13.32 0.63 7.75
N VAL A 126 12.43 1.60 7.97
CA VAL A 126 12.58 2.63 9.02
C VAL A 126 12.57 2.05 10.45
N PRO A 127 11.61 1.20 10.86
CA PRO A 127 11.62 0.62 12.20
C PRO A 127 12.84 -0.28 12.45
N ILE A 128 13.36 -0.97 11.43
CA ILE A 128 14.58 -1.79 11.54
C ILE A 128 15.81 -0.91 11.82
N ILE A 129 15.95 0.22 11.10
CA ILE A 129 17.08 1.15 11.30
C ILE A 129 17.04 1.76 12.71
N ILE A 130 15.87 2.15 13.19
CA ILE A 130 15.69 2.69 14.54
C ILE A 130 16.06 1.63 15.59
N GLY A 131 15.64 0.38 15.38
CA GLY A 131 15.99 -0.74 16.25
C GLY A 131 17.50 -0.97 16.37
N ILE A 132 18.24 -0.95 15.25
CA ILE A 132 19.69 -1.13 15.24
C ILE A 132 20.40 0.03 15.93
N LEU A 133 19.97 1.27 15.68
CA LEU A 133 20.59 2.45 16.28
C LEU A 133 20.46 2.43 17.81
N LEU A 134 19.27 2.11 18.33
CA LEU A 134 19.03 1.98 19.77
C LEU A 134 19.88 0.87 20.40
N LEU A 135 20.06 -0.26 19.71
CA LEU A 135 20.85 -1.39 20.20
C LEU A 135 22.35 -1.04 20.30
N LEU A 136 22.87 -0.34 19.28
CA LEU A 136 24.27 0.13 19.27
C LEU A 136 24.53 1.14 20.39
N THR A 137 23.62 2.09 20.62
CA THR A 137 23.76 3.07 21.71
C THR A 137 23.77 2.37 23.08
N ALA A 138 22.89 1.37 23.29
CA ALA A 138 22.85 0.62 24.53
C ALA A 138 24.16 -0.15 24.80
N ILE A 139 24.71 -0.80 23.77
CA ILE A 139 25.98 -1.54 23.88
C ILE A 139 27.11 -0.59 24.27
N LEU A 140 27.24 0.57 23.62
CA LEU A 140 28.26 1.57 23.94
C LEU A 140 28.15 2.07 25.39
N ALA A 141 26.93 2.32 25.87
CA ALA A 141 26.69 2.73 27.25
C ALA A 141 27.12 1.65 28.26
N ILE A 142 26.86 0.37 27.95
CA ILE A 142 27.27 -0.77 28.78
C ILE A 142 28.80 -0.86 28.83
N PHE A 143 29.49 -0.78 27.68
CA PHE A 143 30.96 -0.78 27.66
C PHE A 143 31.54 0.40 28.44
N GLY A 144 30.98 1.60 28.26
CA GLY A 144 31.39 2.78 29.03
C GLY A 144 31.21 2.59 30.54
N PHE A 145 30.09 1.99 30.96
CA PHE A 145 29.84 1.66 32.37
C PHE A 145 30.86 0.64 32.92
N PHE A 146 31.16 -0.42 32.18
CA PHE A 146 32.15 -1.43 32.60
C PHE A 146 33.56 -0.84 32.72
N ILE A 147 33.98 0.01 31.79
CA ILE A 147 35.28 0.69 31.84
C ILE A 147 35.31 1.67 33.03
N GLY A 148 34.27 2.50 33.19
CA GLY A 148 34.17 3.45 34.31
C GLY A 148 34.18 2.78 35.69
N ARG A 149 33.58 1.59 35.80
CA ARG A 149 33.59 0.79 37.03
C ARG A 149 34.97 0.21 37.34
N ARG A 150 35.75 -0.17 36.33
CA ARG A 150 37.15 -0.64 36.51
C ARG A 150 38.09 0.49 36.93
N CYS A 151 37.92 1.71 36.41
CA CYS A 151 38.72 2.87 36.84
C CYS A 151 38.45 3.28 38.29
N LYS A 152 37.20 3.18 38.77
CA LYS A 152 36.88 3.46 40.18
C LYS A 152 37.50 2.47 41.15
N ASN A 153 37.59 1.19 40.79
CA ASN A 153 38.15 0.16 41.66
C ASN A 153 39.68 0.19 41.71
N ALA A 154 40.36 0.57 40.61
CA ALA A 154 41.81 0.73 40.60
C ALA A 154 42.31 1.91 41.45
N ALA A 155 41.46 2.91 41.72
CA ALA A 155 41.80 4.05 42.56
C ALA A 155 41.74 3.75 44.08
N TYR A 156 41.06 2.68 44.49
CA TYR A 156 40.92 2.30 45.90
C TYR A 156 42.00 1.32 46.38
N GLU A 157 42.71 0.67 45.45
CA GLU A 157 43.77 -0.31 45.72
C GLU A 157 45.16 0.35 45.91
N GLN A 158 45.28 1.67 45.76
CA GLN A 158 46.52 2.43 46.00
C GLN A 158 46.52 3.20 47.33
N VAL A 159 45.55 2.90 48.21
CA VAL A 159 45.48 3.43 49.57
C VAL A 159 45.44 2.26 50.56
N GLU A 160 46.52 1.48 50.58
CA GLU A 160 46.91 0.66 51.74
C GLU A 160 48.43 0.63 51.86
#